data_AF-A0A820LNZ3-F1
#
_entry.id   AF-A0A820LNZ3-F1
#
_cell.length_a   1.000
_cell.length_b   1.000
_cell.length_c   1.000
_cell.angle_alpha   90.00
_cell.angle_beta   90.00
_cell.angle_gamma   90.00
#
_symmetry.space_group_name_H-M   'P 1'
#
loop_
_entity.id
_entity.type
_entity.pdbx_description
1 polymer ?
#
loop_
_entity_poly.entity_id
_entity_poly.type
_entity_poly.pdbx_seq_one_letter_code
_entity_poly.pdbx_strand_id
1 'polypeptide(L)'
;LIPTIERENIDLQDPYISIWNEQLLKSIGYIIRLIYDQIMVDAVNNHSQHLNTILSFFAFQTSIPNKAIGKFLLDGFFSFDEDILVPVQQYPSDNELSLISSREVYVSNSKHIEKFLSVPLVPFDIGQNEFIQTLKHHERIQDINNEIILEKNRQSIFLYDELIELLHWLCTAIFQNKSYIKEILSEICYRETYQSSI
;
A
#
# COMPACT_ATOMS: atom_id res chain seq x y z
N LEU A 1 8.46 -44.60 5.98
CA LEU A 1 8.44 -43.33 5.23
C LEU A 1 7.85 -42.30 6.17
N ILE A 2 8.60 -41.28 6.59
CA ILE A 2 8.07 -40.25 7.48
C ILE A 2 7.24 -39.29 6.62
N PRO A 3 5.98 -38.99 6.99
CA PRO A 3 5.17 -37.99 6.31
C PRO A 3 5.88 -36.63 6.26
N THR A 4 5.76 -35.89 5.17
CA THR A 4 6.42 -34.59 4.97
C THR A 4 6.17 -33.61 6.11
N ILE A 5 4.96 -33.66 6.69
CA ILE A 5 4.54 -32.85 7.84
C ILE A 5 5.33 -33.17 9.12
N GLU A 6 5.55 -34.47 9.40
CA GLU A 6 6.33 -34.89 10.56
C GLU A 6 7.81 -34.56 10.35
N ARG A 7 8.29 -34.63 9.11
CA ARG A 7 9.67 -34.30 8.75
C ARG A 7 9.98 -32.81 8.90
N GLU A 8 9.11 -31.91 8.42
CA GLU A 8 9.27 -30.45 8.61
C GLU A 8 9.32 -30.06 10.10
N ASN A 9 8.48 -30.70 10.92
CA ASN A 9 8.50 -30.47 12.37
C ASN A 9 9.76 -31.00 13.04
N ILE A 10 10.27 -32.17 12.62
CA ILE A 10 11.50 -32.75 13.16
C ILE A 10 12.73 -31.93 12.72
N ASP A 11 12.79 -31.53 11.46
CA ASP A 11 13.94 -30.81 10.88
C ASP A 11 14.08 -29.38 11.45
N LEU A 12 12.97 -28.76 11.89
CA LEU A 12 12.99 -27.48 12.61
C LEU A 12 13.19 -27.63 14.13
N GLN A 13 13.07 -28.84 14.68
CA GLN A 13 13.34 -29.13 16.08
C GLN A 13 14.78 -29.58 16.35
N ASP A 14 15.48 -30.11 15.34
CA ASP A 14 16.90 -30.44 15.44
C ASP A 14 17.75 -29.16 15.54
N PRO A 15 18.61 -28.98 16.56
CA PRO A 15 19.32 -27.72 16.79
C PRO A 15 20.30 -27.30 15.69
N TYR A 16 20.83 -28.25 14.91
CA TYR A 16 21.82 -27.95 13.87
C TYR A 16 21.15 -27.79 12.50
N ILE A 17 20.15 -28.62 12.21
CA ILE A 17 19.40 -28.57 10.95
C ILE A 17 18.45 -27.36 10.93
N SER A 18 17.89 -26.98 12.08
CA SER A 18 16.97 -25.85 12.18
C SER A 18 17.62 -24.52 11.80
N ILE A 19 18.87 -24.30 12.20
CA ILE A 19 19.63 -23.08 11.85
C ILE A 19 19.82 -22.98 10.34
N TRP A 20 20.23 -24.08 9.69
CA TRP A 20 20.39 -24.13 8.24
C TRP A 20 19.07 -23.89 7.51
N ASN A 21 18.00 -24.54 7.96
CA ASN A 21 16.68 -24.39 7.37
C ASN A 21 16.12 -22.98 7.53
N GLU A 22 16.29 -22.36 8.70
CA GLU A 22 15.90 -20.97 8.94
C GLU A 22 16.65 -20.01 8.00
N GLN A 23 17.97 -20.16 7.88
CA GLN A 23 18.78 -19.31 7.01
C GLN A 23 18.43 -19.49 5.53
N LEU A 24 18.14 -20.72 5.12
CA LEU A 24 17.70 -21.02 3.76
C LEU A 24 16.34 -20.37 3.46
N LEU A 25 15.37 -20.49 4.38
CA LEU A 25 14.06 -19.87 4.24
C LEU A 25 14.15 -18.34 4.19
N LYS A 26 14.96 -17.71 5.05
CA LYS A 26 15.23 -16.28 4.97
C LYS A 26 15.83 -15.86 3.63
N SER A 27 16.77 -16.66 3.11
CA SER A 27 17.39 -16.43 1.81
C SER A 27 16.38 -16.52 0.66
N ILE A 28 15.40 -17.43 0.75
CA ILE A 28 14.29 -17.48 -0.20
C ILE A 28 13.43 -16.20 -0.10
N GLY A 29 13.17 -15.70 1.11
CA GLY A 29 12.50 -14.42 1.33
C GLY A 29 13.19 -13.26 0.61
N TYR A 30 14.52 -13.18 0.67
CA TYR A 30 15.32 -12.19 -0.08
C TYR A 30 15.14 -12.30 -1.59
N ILE A 31 15.16 -13.52 -2.12
CA ILE A 31 14.96 -13.75 -3.56
C ILE A 31 13.54 -13.34 -3.98
N ILE A 32 12.53 -13.63 -3.16
CA ILE A 32 11.15 -13.21 -3.42
C ILE A 32 11.05 -11.68 -3.44
N ARG A 33 11.76 -10.97 -2.54
CA ARG A 33 11.82 -9.49 -2.52
C ARG A 33 12.42 -8.94 -3.81
N LEU A 34 13.53 -9.50 -4.28
CA LEU A 34 14.14 -9.10 -5.56
C LEU A 34 13.21 -9.32 -6.75
N ILE A 35 12.54 -10.47 -6.79
CA ILE A 35 11.55 -10.78 -7.84
C ILE A 35 10.37 -9.81 -7.77
N TYR A 36 9.88 -9.50 -6.56
CA TYR A 36 8.84 -8.51 -6.35
C TYR A 36 9.22 -7.16 -6.95
N ASP A 37 10.40 -6.63 -6.61
CA ASP A 37 10.80 -5.30 -7.08
C ASP A 37 10.87 -5.24 -8.61
N GLN A 38 11.44 -6.28 -9.24
CA GLN A 38 11.50 -6.38 -10.70
C GLN A 38 10.10 -6.45 -11.33
N ILE A 39 9.22 -7.31 -10.81
CA ILE A 39 7.86 -7.47 -11.34
C ILE A 39 7.05 -6.18 -11.16
N MET A 40 7.22 -5.47 -10.05
CA MET A 40 6.52 -4.21 -9.82
C MET A 40 6.96 -3.12 -10.79
N VAL A 41 8.28 -2.98 -11.03
CA VAL A 41 8.83 -2.06 -12.04
C VAL A 41 8.27 -2.38 -13.41
N ASP A 42 8.29 -3.64 -13.83
CA ASP A 42 7.75 -4.06 -15.12
C ASP A 42 6.24 -3.85 -15.21
N ALA A 43 5.48 -4.12 -14.16
CA ALA A 43 4.04 -3.99 -14.16
C ALA A 43 3.58 -2.53 -14.25
N VAL A 44 4.27 -1.62 -13.55
CA VAL A 44 3.96 -0.18 -13.60
C VAL A 44 4.39 0.42 -14.94
N ASN A 45 5.60 0.13 -15.42
CA ASN A 45 6.10 0.64 -16.70
C ASN A 45 5.26 0.17 -17.91
N ASN A 46 4.64 -1.02 -17.81
CA ASN A 46 3.76 -1.55 -18.85
C ASN A 46 2.27 -1.22 -18.61
N HIS A 47 1.94 -0.37 -17.64
CA HIS A 47 0.57 0.01 -17.27
C HIS A 47 -0.36 -1.19 -17.07
N SER A 48 0.11 -2.21 -16.35
CA SER A 48 -0.63 -3.45 -16.15
C SER A 48 -1.94 -3.22 -15.40
N GLN A 49 -3.05 -3.66 -15.98
CA GLN A 49 -4.36 -3.65 -15.33
C GLN A 49 -4.47 -4.71 -14.21
N HIS A 50 -3.49 -5.62 -14.10
CA HIS A 50 -3.51 -6.76 -13.18
C HIS A 50 -2.65 -6.57 -11.93
N LEU A 51 -2.29 -5.32 -11.58
CA LEU A 51 -1.47 -5.02 -10.39
C LEU A 51 -2.04 -5.65 -9.11
N ASN A 52 -3.36 -5.61 -8.92
CA ASN A 52 -3.99 -6.21 -7.75
C ASN A 52 -3.78 -7.74 -7.69
N THR A 53 -3.85 -8.42 -8.85
CA THR A 53 -3.56 -9.86 -8.97
C THR A 53 -2.08 -10.14 -8.72
N ILE A 54 -1.18 -9.32 -9.26
CA ILE A 54 0.26 -9.45 -9.04
C ILE A 54 0.57 -9.37 -7.54
N LEU A 55 0.06 -8.33 -6.86
CA LEU A 55 0.25 -8.15 -5.42
C LEU A 55 -0.30 -9.31 -4.59
N SER A 56 -1.40 -9.94 -5.03
CA SER A 56 -1.96 -11.09 -4.33
C SER A 56 -1.03 -12.32 -4.29
N PHE A 57 -0.09 -12.46 -5.24
CA PHE A 57 0.93 -13.52 -5.17
C PHE A 57 1.96 -13.29 -4.06
N PHE A 58 2.10 -12.05 -3.63
CA PHE A 58 2.98 -11.66 -2.54
C PHE A 58 2.23 -11.46 -1.23
N ALA A 59 0.90 -11.59 -1.23
CA ALA A 59 0.11 -11.60 -0.02
C ALA A 59 0.55 -12.78 0.86
N PHE A 60 1.03 -12.45 2.06
CA PHE A 60 1.59 -13.45 2.95
C PHE A 60 0.48 -14.21 3.64
N GLN A 61 0.44 -15.52 3.38
CA GLN A 61 -0.46 -16.44 4.06
C GLN A 61 0.31 -17.20 5.13
N THR A 62 -0.34 -17.44 6.28
CA THR A 62 0.26 -18.26 7.33
C THR A 62 0.48 -19.68 6.80
N SER A 63 1.72 -20.18 6.86
CA SER A 63 2.03 -21.53 6.43
C SER A 63 1.34 -22.56 7.33
N ILE A 64 0.73 -23.55 6.68
CA ILE A 64 0.11 -24.72 7.33
C ILE A 64 0.95 -25.93 6.90
N PRO A 65 1.40 -26.80 7.82
CA PRO A 65 1.01 -26.88 9.23
C PRO A 65 1.88 -26.04 10.19
N ASN A 66 3.13 -25.74 9.86
CA ASN A 66 4.04 -25.03 10.74
C ASN A 66 4.15 -23.54 10.37
N LYS A 67 3.62 -22.66 11.22
CA LYS A 67 3.64 -21.19 11.03
C LYS A 67 5.04 -20.57 11.00
N ALA A 68 6.05 -21.26 11.57
CA ALA A 68 7.42 -20.76 11.61
C ALA A 68 8.02 -20.62 10.21
N ILE A 69 7.64 -21.50 9.27
CA ILE A 69 8.17 -21.49 7.90
C ILE A 69 7.81 -20.18 7.19
N GLY A 70 6.51 -19.83 7.18
CA GLY A 70 6.02 -18.58 6.60
C GLY A 70 6.63 -17.36 7.29
N LYS A 71 6.83 -17.43 8.61
CA LYS A 71 7.51 -16.37 9.36
C LYS A 71 8.95 -16.15 8.90
N PHE A 72 9.75 -17.20 8.71
CA PHE A 72 11.14 -17.03 8.26
C PHE A 72 11.23 -16.47 6.84
N LEU A 73 10.32 -16.85 5.95
CA LEU A 73 10.19 -16.27 4.61
C LEU A 73 9.85 -14.78 4.67
N LEU A 74 8.85 -14.43 5.49
CA LEU A 74 8.43 -13.05 5.77
C LEU A 74 9.57 -12.20 6.34
N ASP A 75 10.24 -12.72 7.36
CA ASP A 75 11.37 -12.06 8.01
C ASP A 75 12.48 -11.81 6.99
N GLY A 76 12.78 -12.79 6.12
CA GLY A 76 13.68 -12.62 4.98
C GLY A 76 13.21 -11.51 4.05
N PHE A 77 11.99 -11.59 3.52
CA PHE A 77 11.46 -10.60 2.59
C PHE A 77 11.57 -9.16 3.10
N PHE A 78 11.20 -8.92 4.37
CA PHE A 78 11.19 -7.59 4.97
C PHE A 78 12.55 -7.12 5.54
N SER A 79 13.55 -7.99 5.65
CA SER A 79 14.89 -7.61 6.14
C SER A 79 15.89 -7.36 5.02
N PHE A 80 15.56 -7.68 3.78
CA PHE A 80 16.42 -7.40 2.63
C PHE A 80 16.65 -5.90 2.43
N ASP A 81 15.54 -5.15 2.37
CA ASP A 81 15.51 -3.71 2.22
C ASP A 81 14.28 -3.18 2.96
N GLU A 82 14.42 -2.03 3.60
CA GLU A 82 13.34 -1.37 4.30
C GLU A 82 12.41 -0.58 3.37
N ASP A 83 12.91 -0.22 2.18
CA ASP A 83 12.19 0.58 1.19
C ASP A 83 11.44 -0.30 0.20
N ILE A 84 10.18 -0.60 0.54
CA ILE A 84 9.30 -1.43 -0.30
C ILE A 84 8.64 -0.56 -1.34
N LEU A 85 8.88 -0.85 -2.62
CA LEU A 85 8.25 -0.10 -3.71
C LEU A 85 6.77 -0.44 -3.83
N VAL A 86 5.91 0.57 -3.69
CA VAL A 86 4.45 0.44 -3.76
C VAL A 86 3.92 1.29 -4.91
N PRO A 87 2.92 0.82 -5.68
CA PRO A 87 2.32 1.60 -6.76
C PRO A 87 1.43 2.70 -6.18
N VAL A 88 1.67 3.93 -6.62
CA VAL A 88 0.98 5.12 -6.12
C VAL A 88 0.58 6.07 -7.23
N GLN A 89 -0.54 6.73 -6.99
CA GLN A 89 -0.99 7.90 -7.75
C GLN A 89 -0.58 9.15 -6.96
N GLN A 90 0.18 10.05 -7.60
CA GLN A 90 0.65 11.28 -6.95
C GLN A 90 -0.28 12.46 -7.18
N TYR A 91 -0.94 12.50 -8.35
CA TYR A 91 -1.78 13.61 -8.77
C TYR A 91 -3.16 13.09 -9.19
N PRO A 92 -4.24 13.82 -8.84
CA PRO A 92 -5.60 13.46 -9.25
C PRO A 92 -5.81 13.33 -10.75
N SER A 93 -5.13 14.17 -11.52
CA SER A 93 -5.24 14.20 -12.98
C SER A 93 -4.37 13.15 -13.68
N ASP A 94 -3.48 12.48 -12.95
CA ASP A 94 -2.57 11.49 -13.51
C ASP A 94 -3.17 10.08 -13.39
N ASN A 95 -3.32 9.42 -14.54
CA ASN A 95 -3.76 8.03 -14.59
C ASN A 95 -2.56 7.05 -14.49
N GLU A 96 -1.33 7.57 -14.56
CA GLU A 96 -0.13 6.76 -14.46
C GLU A 96 0.24 6.54 -13.00
N LEU A 97 0.62 5.30 -12.69
CA LEU A 97 1.13 4.95 -11.38
C LEU A 97 2.64 5.12 -11.38
N SER A 98 3.16 5.54 -10.24
CA SER A 98 4.59 5.58 -9.96
C SER A 98 4.93 4.61 -8.85
N LEU A 99 6.19 4.21 -8.74
CA LEU A 99 6.67 3.40 -7.62
C LEU A 99 7.40 4.28 -6.63
N ILE A 100 6.94 4.28 -5.37
CA ILE A 100 7.57 5.03 -4.27
C ILE A 100 7.78 4.09 -3.09
N SER A 101 8.80 4.35 -2.27
CA SER A 101 9.02 3.63 -1.01
C SER A 101 7.78 3.71 -0.12
N SER A 102 7.39 2.59 0.47
CA SER A 102 6.21 2.46 1.34
C SER A 102 6.23 3.41 2.54
N ARG A 103 7.42 3.90 2.92
CA ARG A 103 7.61 4.87 4.02
C ARG A 103 7.12 6.28 3.71
N GLU A 104 7.10 6.65 2.43
CA GLU A 104 6.73 8.00 1.97
C GLU A 104 5.30 8.03 1.40
N VAL A 105 4.56 6.94 1.55
CA VAL A 105 3.28 6.71 0.88
C VAL A 105 2.15 6.57 1.90
N TYR A 106 0.98 7.05 1.51
CA TYR A 106 -0.24 6.91 2.30
C TYR A 106 -1.23 5.96 1.65
N VAL A 107 -1.96 5.19 2.46
CA VAL A 107 -3.09 4.40 1.99
C VAL A 107 -4.36 5.24 2.04
N SER A 108 -5.08 5.26 0.92
CA SER A 108 -6.34 5.99 0.79
C SER A 108 -7.44 5.33 1.62
N ASN A 109 -8.12 6.12 2.46
CA ASN A 109 -9.27 5.65 3.25
C ASN A 109 -10.61 5.72 2.48
N SER A 110 -10.63 6.40 1.32
CA SER A 110 -11.82 6.62 0.50
C SER A 110 -11.44 6.83 -0.96
N LYS A 111 -12.30 6.35 -1.86
CA LYS A 111 -12.19 6.53 -3.33
C LYS A 111 -12.22 7.99 -3.78
N HIS A 112 -12.69 8.89 -2.92
CA HIS A 112 -12.77 10.31 -3.25
C HIS A 112 -11.44 11.03 -3.01
N ILE A 113 -10.61 10.57 -2.06
CA ILE A 113 -9.35 11.26 -1.70
C ILE A 113 -8.36 11.26 -2.86
N GLU A 114 -8.20 10.14 -3.54
CA GLU A 114 -7.28 10.00 -4.67
C GLU A 114 -7.59 10.97 -5.84
N LYS A 115 -8.82 11.50 -5.89
CA LYS A 115 -9.29 12.38 -6.96
C LYS A 115 -9.20 13.87 -6.68
N PHE A 116 -8.72 14.29 -5.52
CA PHE A 116 -8.49 15.71 -5.24
C PHE A 116 -7.16 15.98 -4.53
N LEU A 117 -6.57 14.96 -3.91
CA LEU A 117 -5.37 15.16 -3.10
C LEU A 117 -4.10 14.83 -3.89
N SER A 118 -3.23 15.83 -4.02
CA SER A 118 -1.92 15.69 -4.67
C SER A 118 -0.85 15.23 -3.67
N VAL A 119 -0.96 13.99 -3.20
CA VAL A 119 0.03 13.31 -2.35
C VAL A 119 0.23 11.88 -2.84
N PRO A 120 1.40 11.25 -2.59
CA PRO A 120 1.64 9.87 -2.98
C PRO A 120 0.68 8.93 -2.25
N LEU A 121 -0.37 8.52 -2.96
CA LEU A 121 -1.44 7.67 -2.44
C LEU A 121 -1.45 6.34 -3.15
N VAL A 122 -1.58 5.26 -2.37
CA VAL A 122 -2.02 3.98 -2.93
C VAL A 122 -3.47 4.13 -3.37
N PRO A 123 -3.80 3.87 -4.65
CA PRO A 123 -5.19 3.88 -5.12
C PRO A 123 -6.07 3.00 -4.25
N PHE A 124 -7.29 3.43 -3.98
CA PHE A 124 -8.17 2.79 -3.00
C PHE A 124 -8.35 1.29 -3.27
N ASP A 125 -8.55 0.91 -4.53
CA ASP A 125 -8.76 -0.50 -4.91
C ASP A 125 -7.50 -1.37 -4.69
N ILE A 126 -6.29 -0.79 -4.86
CA ILE A 126 -5.02 -1.46 -4.55
C ILE A 126 -4.80 -1.50 -3.03
N GLY A 127 -5.20 -0.45 -2.32
CA GLY A 127 -5.11 -0.36 -0.86
C GLY A 127 -5.88 -1.47 -0.14
N GLN A 128 -6.93 -2.03 -0.75
CA GLN A 128 -7.67 -3.17 -0.20
C GLN A 128 -6.96 -4.53 -0.36
N ASN A 129 -5.85 -4.60 -1.11
CA ASN A 129 -5.12 -5.84 -1.31
C ASN A 129 -4.48 -6.37 -0.01
N GLU A 130 -4.52 -7.69 0.19
CA GLU A 130 -3.98 -8.36 1.38
C GLU A 130 -2.50 -8.05 1.65
N PHE A 131 -1.69 -7.87 0.59
CA PHE A 131 -0.29 -7.46 0.71
C PHE A 131 -0.17 -6.06 1.32
N ILE A 132 -0.95 -5.09 0.85
CA ILE A 132 -0.93 -3.72 1.40
C ILE A 132 -1.43 -3.72 2.84
N GLN A 133 -2.45 -4.50 3.16
CA GLN A 133 -2.92 -4.66 4.54
C GLN A 133 -1.83 -5.28 5.44
N THR A 134 -1.01 -6.19 4.90
CA THR A 134 0.14 -6.76 5.62
C THR A 134 1.20 -5.68 5.88
N LEU A 135 1.51 -4.84 4.89
CA LEU A 135 2.41 -3.69 5.08
C LEU A 135 1.91 -2.74 6.16
N LYS A 136 0.60 -2.46 6.19
CA LYS A 136 -0.03 -1.64 7.23
C LYS A 136 0.10 -2.28 8.62
N HIS A 137 -0.15 -3.58 8.72
CA HIS A 137 -0.04 -4.32 9.99
C HIS A 137 1.40 -4.31 10.54
N HIS A 138 2.39 -4.29 9.66
CA HIS A 138 3.80 -4.19 10.02
C HIS A 138 4.32 -2.74 10.13
N GLU A 139 3.43 -1.75 10.14
CA GLU A 139 3.76 -0.31 10.25
C GLU A 139 4.75 0.17 9.17
N ARG A 140 4.77 -0.50 8.01
CA ARG A 140 5.63 -0.15 6.85
C ARG A 140 5.02 0.89 5.92
N ILE A 141 3.71 1.11 6.05
CA ILE A 141 2.94 2.12 5.30
C ILE A 141 1.86 2.69 6.21
N GLN A 142 1.56 3.98 6.07
CA GLN A 142 0.64 4.68 6.96
C GLN A 142 -0.70 4.96 6.28
N ASP A 143 -1.77 5.05 7.07
CA ASP A 143 -3.04 5.60 6.58
C ASP A 143 -2.97 7.11 6.48
N ILE A 144 -3.70 7.66 5.51
CA ILE A 144 -3.85 9.10 5.40
C ILE A 144 -4.56 9.68 6.64
N ASN A 145 -3.95 10.68 7.26
CA ASN A 145 -4.49 11.37 8.41
C ASN A 145 -5.17 12.69 8.01
N ASN A 146 -5.96 13.24 8.93
CA ASN A 146 -6.69 14.49 8.73
C ASN A 146 -5.75 15.72 8.68
N GLU A 147 -4.62 15.67 9.36
CA GLU A 147 -3.66 16.79 9.42
C GLU A 147 -2.99 17.01 8.06
N ILE A 148 -2.58 15.94 7.38
CA ILE A 148 -2.01 15.95 6.03
C ILE A 148 -3.03 16.50 5.04
N ILE A 149 -4.29 16.08 5.14
CA ILE A 149 -5.37 16.59 4.29
C ILE A 149 -5.53 18.10 4.47
N LEU A 150 -5.51 18.59 5.72
CA LEU A 150 -5.58 20.04 6.01
C LEU A 150 -4.38 20.80 5.47
N GLU A 151 -3.16 20.34 5.75
CA GLU A 151 -1.94 20.99 5.29
C GLU A 151 -1.90 21.09 3.76
N LYS A 152 -2.32 20.03 3.08
CA LYS A 152 -2.36 19.99 1.62
C LYS A 152 -3.49 20.83 1.05
N ASN A 153 -4.67 20.83 1.67
CA ASN A 153 -5.76 21.71 1.28
C ASN A 153 -5.34 23.19 1.31
N ARG A 154 -4.59 23.61 2.33
CA ARG A 154 -4.03 24.98 2.42
C ARG A 154 -3.03 25.32 1.31
N GLN A 155 -2.37 24.32 0.73
CA GLN A 155 -1.34 24.49 -0.30
C GLN A 155 -1.89 24.33 -1.73
N SER A 156 -3.08 23.75 -1.87
CA SER A 156 -3.65 23.36 -3.16
C SER A 156 -4.68 24.37 -3.66
N ILE A 157 -4.74 24.53 -4.98
CA ILE A 157 -5.83 25.23 -5.66
C ILE A 157 -6.63 24.16 -6.39
N PHE A 158 -7.88 23.96 -5.97
CA PHE A 158 -8.74 22.93 -6.52
C PHE A 158 -9.33 23.35 -7.87
N LEU A 159 -9.39 22.39 -8.79
CA LEU A 159 -10.25 22.44 -9.96
C LEU A 159 -11.70 22.10 -9.59
N TYR A 160 -12.63 22.29 -10.53
CA TYR A 160 -14.06 22.11 -10.26
C TYR A 160 -14.40 20.66 -9.92
N ASP A 161 -13.84 19.73 -10.70
CA ASP A 161 -14.06 18.29 -10.50
C ASP A 161 -13.42 17.81 -9.19
N GLU A 162 -12.22 18.31 -8.85
CA GLU A 162 -11.55 18.01 -7.59
C GLU A 162 -12.33 18.56 -6.39
N LEU A 163 -12.91 19.75 -6.51
CA LEU A 163 -13.76 20.34 -5.48
C LEU A 163 -15.03 19.50 -5.26
N ILE A 164 -15.65 19.02 -6.33
CA ILE A 164 -16.81 18.12 -6.25
C ILE A 164 -16.43 16.84 -5.49
N GLU A 165 -15.29 16.24 -5.82
CA GLU A 165 -14.82 15.02 -5.16
C GLU A 165 -14.45 15.27 -3.68
N LEU A 166 -13.88 16.44 -3.35
CA LEU A 166 -13.67 16.87 -1.97
C LEU A 166 -15.01 16.99 -1.22
N LEU A 167 -16.03 17.59 -1.83
CA LEU A 167 -17.36 17.71 -1.24
C LEU A 167 -18.02 16.33 -1.05
N HIS A 168 -17.90 15.43 -2.02
CA HIS A 168 -18.33 14.04 -1.87
C HIS A 168 -17.58 13.34 -0.73
N TRP A 169 -16.27 13.56 -0.61
CA TRP A 169 -15.50 13.05 0.51
C TRP A 169 -16.00 13.60 1.85
N LEU A 170 -16.22 14.90 1.98
CA LEU A 170 -16.78 15.51 3.20
C LEU A 170 -18.18 14.97 3.53
N CYS A 171 -18.98 14.71 2.50
CA CYS A 171 -20.31 14.11 2.63
C CYS A 171 -20.28 12.60 2.85
N THR A 172 -19.13 11.92 2.76
CA THR A 172 -18.98 10.49 3.08
C THR A 172 -18.22 10.29 4.38
N ALA A 173 -17.33 11.21 4.73
CA ALA A 173 -16.69 11.38 6.05
C ALA A 173 -17.68 11.86 7.12
N ILE A 174 -18.98 11.59 6.91
CA ILE A 174 -20.10 12.03 7.74
C ILE A 174 -19.77 11.69 9.20
N PHE A 175 -19.89 12.71 10.06
CA PHE A 175 -19.97 12.67 11.53
C PHE A 175 -18.73 12.94 12.38
N GLN A 176 -17.50 13.02 11.88
CA GLN A 176 -16.38 13.05 12.83
C GLN A 176 -16.11 14.39 13.52
N ASN A 177 -16.29 15.55 12.87
CA ASN A 177 -16.13 16.83 13.57
C ASN A 177 -16.66 18.03 12.76
N LYS A 178 -17.72 18.70 13.23
CA LYS A 178 -18.23 19.94 12.60
C LYS A 178 -17.17 21.04 12.54
N SER A 179 -16.27 21.10 13.52
CA SER A 179 -15.17 22.08 13.54
C SER A 179 -14.19 21.85 12.40
N TYR A 180 -13.86 20.60 12.13
CA TYR A 180 -12.93 20.21 11.07
C TYR A 180 -13.48 20.50 9.67
N ILE A 181 -14.75 20.20 9.44
CA ILE A 181 -15.42 20.54 8.16
C ILE A 181 -15.41 22.06 7.96
N LYS A 182 -15.70 22.83 9.01
CA LYS A 182 -15.66 24.29 8.94
C LYS A 182 -14.27 24.80 8.60
N GLU A 183 -13.22 24.23 9.20
CA GLU A 183 -11.83 24.58 8.94
C GLU A 183 -11.38 24.24 7.52
N ILE A 184 -11.72 23.05 7.02
CA ILE A 184 -11.47 22.69 5.62
C ILE A 184 -12.14 23.70 4.69
N LEU A 185 -13.44 23.93 4.86
CA LEU A 185 -14.22 24.80 3.96
C LEU A 185 -13.76 26.26 3.99
N SER A 186 -13.22 26.76 5.12
CA SER A 186 -12.70 28.13 5.19
C SER A 186 -11.38 28.33 4.44
N GLU A 187 -10.61 27.25 4.24
CA GLU A 187 -9.28 27.30 3.63
C GLU A 187 -9.28 26.88 2.14
N ILE A 188 -10.44 26.49 1.58
CA ILE A 188 -10.54 26.07 0.18
C ILE A 188 -10.26 27.25 -0.75
N CYS A 189 -9.25 27.08 -1.60
CA CYS A 189 -9.00 27.93 -2.76
C CYS A 189 -9.42 27.17 -4.03
N TYR A 190 -10.31 27.74 -4.83
CA TYR A 190 -10.85 27.13 -6.04
C TYR A 190 -10.64 28.03 -7.27
N ARG A 191 -10.39 27.42 -8.42
CA ARG A 191 -10.33 28.10 -9.72
C ARG A 191 -11.31 27.49 -10.71
N GLU A 192 -12.17 28.33 -11.26
CA GLU A 192 -13.08 27.97 -12.35
C GLU A 192 -12.31 27.92 -13.68
N THR A 193 -12.22 26.73 -14.27
CA THR A 193 -11.68 26.55 -15.63
C THR A 193 -12.82 26.70 -16.63
N TYR A 194 -12.73 27.70 -17.52
CA TYR A 194 -13.70 27.98 -18.60
C TYR A 194 -13.80 26.89 -19.69
N GLN A 195 -13.32 25.67 -19.44
CA GLN A 195 -13.35 24.55 -20.38
C GLN A 195 -13.77 23.27 -19.68
N SER A 196 -15.03 23.23 -19.23
CA SER A 196 -15.75 21.98 -18.95
C SER A 196 -16.77 21.78 -20.07
N SER A 197 -16.34 21.17 -21.19
CA SER A 197 -17.28 20.62 -22.16
C SER A 197 -17.83 19.31 -21.59
N ILE A 198 -19.10 19.39 -21.19
CA ILE A 198 -20.03 18.26 -20.94
C ILE A 198 -19.98 17.26 -22.10
#